data_AF-A0A0N4VV07-F1
#
_entry.id   AF-A0A0N4VV07-F1
#
_cell.length_a   1.000
_cell.length_b   1.000
_cell.length_c   1.000
_cell.angle_alpha   90.00
_cell.angle_beta   90.00
_cell.angle_gamma   90.00
#
_symmetry.space_group_name_H-M   'P 1'
#
loop_
_entity.id
_entity.type
_entity.pdbx_description
1 polymer ?
#
loop_
_entity_poly.entity_id
_entity_poly.type
_entity_poly.pdbx_seq_one_letter_code
_entity_poly.pdbx_strand_id
1 'polypeptide(L)'
;MDPKELQYQCGGIPVSTKSRMVSMYKVMLLVDALDIIAFALCYYYNRRTLKSGRYELSVRYQVYENLRAIRIFVPVVTIHFIIFGLFLMGSIIIREFRGSLTPKAYGISLLALYIIPYYILTMCSLLFVILRKESNRVSTFQAAIAEGQNEKEQQAETYFRSLRHQWGT
;
A
#
# COMPACT_ATOMS: atom_id res chain seq x y z
N MET A 1 30.02 21.13 31.78
CA MET A 1 29.35 19.96 31.18
C MET A 1 28.63 19.25 32.31
N ASP A 2 27.30 19.22 32.27
CA ASP A 2 26.48 18.73 33.39
C ASP A 2 26.57 17.18 33.45
N PRO A 3 27.03 16.56 34.55
CA PRO A 3 27.25 15.11 34.63
C PRO A 3 26.00 14.25 34.40
N LYS A 4 24.80 14.87 34.38
CA LYS A 4 23.53 14.22 34.03
C LYS A 4 23.32 14.05 32.52
N GLU A 5 24.06 14.77 31.68
CA GLU A 5 23.96 14.71 30.21
C GLU A 5 24.62 13.44 29.63
N LEU A 6 25.56 12.81 30.34
CA LEU A 6 26.30 11.62 29.91
C LEU A 6 25.68 10.29 30.35
N GLN A 7 24.47 10.28 30.92
CA GLN A 7 23.76 9.03 31.17
C GLN A 7 23.18 8.47 29.87
N TYR A 8 23.97 7.64 29.19
CA TYR A 8 23.50 6.81 28.09
C TYR A 8 22.46 5.81 28.63
N GLN A 9 21.24 5.84 28.11
CA GLN A 9 20.29 4.74 28.29
C GLN A 9 20.75 3.54 27.45
N CYS A 10 20.32 2.32 27.79
CA CYS A 10 20.67 1.05 27.11
C CYS A 10 20.36 0.97 25.59
N GLY A 11 20.02 2.08 24.93
CA GLY A 11 19.91 2.23 23.48
C GLY A 11 20.78 3.34 22.89
N GLY A 12 21.81 3.84 23.60
CA GLY A 12 22.76 4.83 23.08
C GLY A 12 22.20 6.24 22.90
N ILE A 13 20.98 6.50 23.38
CA ILE A 13 20.29 7.78 23.19
C ILE A 13 20.47 8.64 24.46
N PRO A 14 21.01 9.87 24.35
CA PRO A 14 21.12 10.76 25.49
C PRO A 14 19.72 11.21 25.96
N VAL A 15 19.57 11.40 27.28
CA VAL A 15 18.29 11.72 27.93
C VAL A 15 17.64 12.98 27.36
N SER A 16 18.46 13.94 26.90
CA SER A 16 18.05 15.18 26.21
C SER A 16 17.30 14.94 24.88
N THR A 17 17.43 13.75 24.28
CA THR A 17 16.81 13.41 22.99
C THR A 17 15.42 12.79 23.13
N LYS A 18 14.97 12.44 24.36
CA LYS A 18 13.64 11.86 24.61
C LYS A 18 12.52 12.73 24.01
N SER A 19 12.51 14.02 24.34
CA SER A 19 11.48 14.96 23.89
C SER A 19 11.44 15.09 22.37
N ARG A 20 12.62 15.14 21.73
CA ARG A 20 12.75 15.22 20.27
C ARG A 20 12.21 13.96 19.58
N MET A 21 12.50 12.77 20.11
CA MET A 21 11.99 11.51 19.55
C MET A 21 10.47 11.39 19.67
N VAL A 22 9.91 11.72 20.84
CA VAL A 22 8.45 11.68 21.04
C VAL A 22 7.76 12.68 20.11
N SER A 23 8.30 13.88 19.96
CA SER A 23 7.79 14.87 19.00
C SER A 23 7.82 14.35 17.57
N MET A 24 8.94 13.75 17.15
CA MET A 24 9.08 13.15 15.82
C MET A 24 8.03 12.05 15.57
N TYR A 25 7.80 11.15 16.53
CA TYR A 25 6.77 10.11 16.39
C TYR A 25 5.35 10.68 16.34
N LYS A 26 5.04 11.72 17.10
CA LYS A 26 3.74 12.42 17.03
C LYS A 26 3.52 13.04 15.65
N VAL A 27 4.56 13.67 15.08
CA VAL A 27 4.49 14.23 13.72
C VAL A 27 4.33 13.12 12.68
N MET A 28 5.08 12.02 12.79
CA MET A 28 4.93 10.87 11.87
C MET A 28 3.52 10.27 11.92
N LEU A 29 2.94 10.14 13.10
CA LEU A 29 1.57 9.64 13.26
C LEU A 29 0.53 10.58 12.65
N LEU A 30 0.74 11.90 12.77
CA LEU A 30 -0.11 12.89 12.13
C LEU A 30 -0.04 12.78 10.60
N VAL A 31 1.17 12.63 10.04
CA VAL A 31 1.36 12.43 8.61
C VAL A 31 0.67 11.16 8.13
N ASP A 32 0.85 10.04 8.83
CA ASP A 32 0.21 8.76 8.48
C ASP A 32 -1.33 8.84 8.53
N ALA A 33 -1.89 9.57 9.50
CA ALA A 33 -3.32 9.85 9.55
C ALA A 33 -3.80 10.72 8.38
N LEU A 34 -3.01 11.74 7.99
CA LEU A 34 -3.32 12.58 6.83
C LEU A 34 -3.25 11.79 5.53
N ASP A 35 -2.33 10.83 5.41
CA ASP A 35 -2.20 9.96 4.23
C ASP A 35 -3.45 9.09 4.05
N ILE A 36 -3.99 8.50 5.13
CA ILE A 36 -5.28 7.78 5.07
C ILE A 36 -6.41 8.70 4.61
N ILE A 37 -6.50 9.91 5.16
CA ILE A 37 -7.54 10.86 4.81
C ILE A 37 -7.42 11.23 3.32
N ALA A 38 -6.21 11.51 2.83
CA ALA A 38 -5.96 11.80 1.43
C ALA A 38 -6.37 10.62 0.53
N PHE A 39 -6.02 9.39 0.90
CA PHE A 39 -6.44 8.19 0.18
C PHE A 39 -7.96 8.03 0.14
N ALA A 40 -8.64 8.26 1.27
CA ALA A 40 -10.10 8.18 1.36
C ALA A 40 -10.79 9.26 0.50
N LEU A 41 -10.28 10.50 0.53
CA LEU A 41 -10.77 11.60 -0.30
C LEU A 41 -10.57 11.30 -1.79
N CYS A 42 -9.38 10.83 -2.18
CA CYS A 42 -9.10 10.40 -3.55
C CYS A 42 -10.05 9.29 -4.00
N TYR A 43 -10.29 8.29 -3.16
CA TYR A 43 -11.25 7.21 -3.45
C TYR A 43 -12.67 7.74 -3.65
N TYR A 44 -13.15 8.58 -2.71
CA TYR A 44 -14.49 9.13 -2.76
C TYR A 44 -14.69 10.04 -3.98
N TYR A 45 -13.73 10.92 -4.25
CA TYR A 45 -13.75 11.82 -5.40
C TYR A 45 -13.83 11.04 -6.71
N ASN A 46 -12.90 10.10 -6.95
CA ASN A 46 -12.89 9.31 -8.17
C ASN A 46 -14.18 8.47 -8.32
N ARG A 47 -14.71 7.91 -7.23
CA ARG A 47 -15.97 7.15 -7.24
C ARG A 47 -17.17 8.03 -7.58
N ARG A 48 -17.21 9.25 -7.06
CA ARG A 48 -18.29 10.22 -7.35
C ARG A 48 -18.21 10.69 -8.81
N THR A 49 -17.02 10.99 -9.30
CA THR A 49 -16.76 11.38 -10.69
C THR A 49 -17.24 10.30 -11.66
N LEU A 50 -16.92 9.02 -11.39
CA LEU A 50 -17.37 7.90 -12.23
C LEU A 50 -18.90 7.77 -12.28
N LYS A 51 -19.60 7.99 -11.16
CA LYS A 51 -21.06 7.89 -11.06
C LYS A 51 -21.81 8.99 -11.81
N SER A 52 -21.21 10.18 -11.96
CA SER A 52 -21.89 11.32 -12.57
C SER A 52 -22.14 11.17 -14.08
N GLY A 53 -21.42 10.27 -14.77
CA GLY A 53 -21.69 9.87 -16.16
C GLY A 53 -21.51 10.93 -17.24
N ARG A 54 -21.16 12.17 -16.90
CA ARG A 54 -21.17 13.34 -17.80
C ARG A 54 -19.81 13.71 -18.42
N TYR A 55 -18.82 12.83 -18.35
CA TYR A 55 -17.45 13.14 -18.75
C TYR A 55 -17.04 12.46 -20.06
N GLU A 56 -16.12 13.09 -20.77
CA GLU A 56 -15.45 12.54 -21.96
C GLU A 56 -14.83 11.16 -21.67
N LEU A 57 -14.70 10.35 -22.72
CA LEU A 57 -14.20 8.97 -22.63
C LEU A 57 -12.79 8.91 -22.01
N SER A 58 -11.93 9.88 -22.34
CA SER A 58 -10.58 10.06 -21.80
C SER A 58 -10.57 10.22 -20.27
N VAL A 59 -11.43 11.10 -19.75
CA VAL A 59 -11.57 11.37 -18.31
C VAL A 59 -12.12 10.14 -17.58
N ARG A 60 -13.10 9.45 -18.17
CA ARG A 60 -13.65 8.22 -17.56
C ARG A 60 -12.59 7.11 -17.49
N TYR A 61 -11.74 6.99 -18.51
CA TYR A 61 -10.63 6.04 -18.51
C TYR A 61 -9.61 6.37 -17.40
N GLN A 62 -9.17 7.63 -17.28
CA GLN A 62 -8.25 8.07 -16.22
C GLN A 62 -8.80 7.81 -14.81
N VAL A 63 -10.08 8.12 -14.58
CA VAL A 63 -10.74 7.86 -13.29
C VAL A 63 -10.83 6.37 -12.99
N TYR A 64 -11.07 5.54 -14.00
CA TYR A 64 -11.11 4.09 -13.84
C TYR A 64 -9.73 3.52 -13.48
N GLU A 65 -8.68 3.99 -14.16
CA GLU A 65 -7.30 3.61 -13.88
C GLU A 65 -6.88 4.04 -12.46
N ASN A 66 -7.22 5.26 -12.05
CA ASN A 66 -7.01 5.75 -10.69
C ASN A 66 -7.73 4.90 -9.64
N LEU A 67 -8.99 4.52 -9.87
CA LEU A 67 -9.73 3.65 -8.95
C LEU A 67 -9.13 2.24 -8.88
N ARG A 68 -8.60 1.73 -10.00
CA ARG A 68 -7.87 0.45 -10.03
C ARG A 68 -6.60 0.55 -9.19
N ALA A 69 -5.80 1.59 -9.38
CA ALA A 69 -4.59 1.85 -8.59
C ALA A 69 -4.92 1.99 -7.09
N ILE A 70 -5.94 2.79 -6.74
CA ILE A 70 -6.35 2.95 -5.35
C ILE A 70 -6.76 1.60 -4.74
N ARG A 71 -7.48 0.75 -5.46
CA ARG A 71 -7.88 -0.58 -4.96
C ARG A 71 -6.67 -1.49 -4.65
N ILE A 72 -5.58 -1.34 -5.41
CA ILE A 72 -4.30 -2.04 -5.18
C ILE A 72 -3.62 -1.50 -3.92
N PHE A 73 -3.62 -0.18 -3.72
CA PHE A 73 -2.96 0.46 -2.57
C PHE A 73 -3.75 0.36 -1.26
N VAL A 74 -5.08 0.28 -1.29
CA VAL A 74 -5.93 0.19 -0.08
C VAL A 74 -5.45 -0.88 0.93
N PRO A 75 -5.22 -2.16 0.55
CA PRO A 75 -4.73 -3.15 1.51
C PRO A 75 -3.33 -2.80 2.05
N VAL A 76 -2.47 -2.21 1.23
CA VAL A 76 -1.10 -1.81 1.62
C VAL A 76 -1.14 -0.70 2.66
N VAL A 77 -1.88 0.38 2.37
CA VAL A 77 -2.03 1.54 3.27
C VAL A 77 -2.72 1.12 4.58
N THR A 78 -3.71 0.24 4.50
CA THR A 78 -4.42 -0.26 5.70
C THR A 78 -3.48 -1.05 6.61
N ILE A 79 -2.72 -2.00 6.06
CA ILE A 79 -1.79 -2.81 6.84
C ILE A 79 -0.62 -1.94 7.35
N HIS A 80 -0.15 -0.97 6.55
CA HIS A 80 0.85 0.00 6.95
C HIS A 80 0.40 0.76 8.20
N PHE A 81 -0.76 1.41 8.14
CA PHE A 81 -1.28 2.19 9.26
C PHE A 81 -1.51 1.36 10.51
N ILE A 82 -1.97 0.11 10.38
CA ILE A 82 -2.14 -0.77 11.54
C ILE A 82 -0.79 -1.10 12.18
N ILE A 83 0.16 -1.63 11.40
CA ILE A 83 1.45 -2.11 11.96
C ILE A 83 2.32 -0.93 12.40
N PHE A 84 2.47 0.07 11.52
CA PHE A 84 3.30 1.23 11.76
C PHE A 84 2.68 2.17 12.80
N GLY A 85 1.36 2.37 12.77
CA GLY A 85 0.64 3.12 13.79
C GLY A 85 0.77 2.48 15.19
N LEU A 86 0.65 1.16 15.31
CA LEU A 86 0.91 0.45 16.57
C LEU A 86 2.35 0.65 17.06
N PHE A 87 3.33 0.61 16.16
CA PHE A 87 4.73 0.90 16.48
C PHE A 87 4.93 2.34 16.99
N LEU A 88 4.36 3.33 16.30
CA LEU A 88 4.44 4.74 16.70
C LEU A 88 3.76 4.98 18.05
N MET A 89 2.54 4.46 18.23
CA MET A 89 1.78 4.58 19.48
C MET A 89 2.51 3.91 20.64
N GLY A 90 2.98 2.68 20.46
CA GLY A 90 3.77 1.98 21.48
C GLY A 90 5.05 2.74 21.83
N SER A 91 5.73 3.30 20.82
CA SER A 91 6.95 4.12 21.02
C SER A 91 6.67 5.39 21.82
N ILE A 92 5.55 6.06 21.57
CA ILE A 92 5.12 7.23 22.34
C ILE A 92 4.80 6.82 23.79
N ILE A 93 3.95 5.80 23.98
CA ILE A 93 3.52 5.35 25.31
C ILE A 93 4.71 4.93 26.17
N ILE A 94 5.58 4.04 25.67
CA ILE A 94 6.72 3.52 26.44
C ILE A 94 7.68 4.64 26.87
N ARG A 95 7.82 5.69 26.06
CA ARG A 95 8.67 6.84 26.37
C ARG A 95 8.00 7.81 27.33
N GLU A 96 6.71 8.10 27.19
CA GLU A 96 5.97 8.96 28.13
C GLU A 96 5.96 8.32 29.53
N PHE A 97 5.66 7.02 29.62
CA PHE A 97 5.63 6.25 30.87
C PHE A 97 7.01 5.76 31.35
N ARG A 98 8.11 6.27 30.78
CA ARG A 98 9.48 5.89 31.18
C ARG A 98 9.71 6.01 32.69
N GLY A 99 9.14 7.04 33.33
CA GLY A 99 9.30 7.31 34.75
C GLY A 99 8.69 6.24 35.66
N SER A 100 7.67 5.53 35.17
CA SER A 100 6.98 4.46 35.92
C SER A 100 7.59 3.08 35.69
N LEU A 101 8.55 2.94 34.76
CA LEU A 101 9.16 1.67 34.37
C LEU A 101 10.54 1.48 34.98
N THR A 102 10.84 0.26 35.43
CA THR A 102 12.22 -0.09 35.78
C THR A 102 13.11 -0.03 34.53
N PRO A 103 14.43 0.25 34.66
CA PRO A 103 15.33 0.31 33.50
C PRO A 103 15.32 -0.98 32.66
N LYS A 104 15.21 -2.15 33.31
CA LYS A 104 15.11 -3.45 32.64
C LYS A 104 13.81 -3.57 31.85
N ALA A 105 12.66 -3.23 32.47
CA ALA A 105 11.37 -3.27 31.79
C ALA A 105 11.34 -2.34 30.57
N TYR A 106 11.87 -1.13 30.70
CA TYR A 106 11.95 -0.19 29.57
C TYR A 106 12.79 -0.73 28.41
N GLY A 107 13.94 -1.35 28.70
CA GLY A 107 14.78 -1.97 27.66
C GLY A 107 14.08 -3.11 26.94
N ILE A 108 13.39 -3.99 27.67
CA ILE A 108 12.61 -5.10 27.09
C ILE A 108 11.46 -4.56 26.23
N SER A 109 10.75 -3.53 26.70
CA SER A 109 9.67 -2.89 25.95
C SER A 109 10.16 -2.26 24.64
N LEU A 110 11.33 -1.60 24.64
CA LEU A 110 11.93 -1.07 23.42
C LEU A 110 12.36 -2.16 22.44
N LEU A 111 12.91 -3.26 22.95
CA LEU A 111 13.29 -4.41 22.12
C LEU A 111 12.06 -5.06 21.48
N ALA A 112 10.97 -5.22 22.24
CA ALA A 112 9.71 -5.74 21.74
C ALA A 112 9.08 -4.85 20.64
N LEU A 113 9.34 -3.55 20.68
CA LEU A 113 8.92 -2.60 19.63
C LEU A 113 9.79 -2.66 18.37
N TYR A 114 10.94 -3.35 18.38
CA TYR A 114 11.84 -3.41 17.23
C TYR A 114 11.30 -4.36 16.13
N ILE A 115 10.17 -3.98 15.55
CA ILE A 115 9.47 -4.75 14.51
C ILE A 115 9.84 -4.32 13.08
N ILE A 116 10.70 -3.30 12.94
CA ILE A 116 11.03 -2.67 11.65
C ILE A 116 11.46 -3.68 10.58
N PRO A 117 12.39 -4.64 10.86
CA PRO A 117 12.81 -5.59 9.83
C PRO A 117 11.65 -6.48 9.34
N TYR A 118 10.79 -6.93 10.26
CA TYR A 118 9.62 -7.75 9.94
C TYR A 118 8.55 -6.97 9.18
N TYR A 119 8.35 -5.71 9.55
CA TYR A 119 7.46 -4.79 8.86
C TYR A 119 7.88 -4.59 7.39
N ILE A 120 9.17 -4.34 7.12
CA ILE A 120 9.68 -4.17 5.75
C ILE A 120 9.43 -5.44 4.93
N LEU A 121 9.75 -6.61 5.47
CA LEU A 121 9.51 -7.88 4.78
C LEU A 121 8.03 -8.08 4.48
N THR A 122 7.15 -7.80 5.44
CA THR A 122 5.69 -7.92 5.27
C THR A 122 5.17 -7.01 4.16
N MET A 123 5.64 -5.75 4.12
CA MET A 123 5.26 -4.79 3.07
C MET A 123 5.76 -5.21 1.69
N CYS A 124 7.02 -5.64 1.58
CA CYS A 124 7.58 -6.12 0.32
C CYS A 124 6.85 -7.37 -0.17
N SER A 125 6.57 -8.33 0.70
CA SER A 125 5.81 -9.53 0.35
C SER A 125 4.38 -9.20 -0.09
N LEU A 126 3.70 -8.30 0.63
CA LEU A 126 2.35 -7.86 0.28
C LEU A 126 2.30 -7.20 -1.10
N LEU A 127 3.19 -6.23 -1.35
CA LEU A 127 3.30 -5.56 -2.65
C LEU A 127 3.61 -6.57 -3.76
N PHE A 128 4.54 -7.49 -3.53
CA PHE A 128 4.88 -8.52 -4.50
C PHE A 128 3.68 -9.42 -4.85
N VAL A 129 2.92 -9.88 -3.85
CA VAL A 129 1.73 -10.71 -4.06
C VAL A 129 0.66 -9.94 -4.85
N ILE A 130 0.41 -8.68 -4.50
CA ILE A 130 -0.58 -7.84 -5.18
C ILE A 130 -0.17 -7.60 -6.64
N LEU A 131 1.08 -7.21 -6.88
CA LEU A 131 1.60 -6.96 -8.23
C LEU A 131 1.62 -8.23 -9.08
N ARG A 132 2.00 -9.37 -8.51
CA ARG A 132 1.98 -10.66 -9.20
C ARG A 132 0.56 -11.09 -9.55
N LYS A 133 -0.40 -10.89 -8.63
CA LYS A 133 -1.81 -11.16 -8.90
C LYS A 133 -2.35 -10.26 -10.01
N GLU A 134 -2.03 -8.98 -10.02
CA GLU A 134 -2.44 -8.07 -11.09
C GLU A 134 -1.78 -8.41 -12.43
N SER A 135 -0.48 -8.73 -12.43
CA SER A 135 0.24 -9.18 -13.62
C SER A 135 -0.40 -10.42 -14.24
N ASN A 136 -0.70 -11.43 -13.41
CA ASN A 136 -1.39 -12.64 -13.86
C ASN A 136 -2.79 -12.34 -14.42
N ARG A 137 -3.54 -11.42 -13.80
CA ARG A 137 -4.87 -11.02 -14.31
C ARG A 137 -4.77 -10.35 -15.67
N VAL A 138 -3.76 -9.50 -15.87
CA VAL A 138 -3.53 -8.83 -17.16
C VAL A 138 -3.11 -9.84 -18.22
N SER A 139 -2.20 -10.77 -17.91
CA SER A 139 -1.77 -11.78 -18.87
C SER A 139 -2.90 -12.74 -19.26
N THR A 140 -3.72 -13.20 -18.30
CA THR A 140 -4.90 -14.02 -18.59
C THR A 140 -5.92 -13.27 -19.46
N PHE A 141 -6.14 -11.98 -19.18
CA PHE A 141 -7.05 -11.17 -19.99
C PHE A 141 -6.55 -10.98 -21.43
N GLN A 142 -5.24 -10.73 -21.60
CA GLN A 142 -4.62 -10.63 -22.93
C GLN A 142 -4.69 -11.96 -23.69
N ALA A 143 -4.44 -13.08 -23.01
CA ALA A 143 -4.56 -14.41 -23.61
C ALA A 143 -6.00 -14.69 -24.10
N ALA A 144 -7.01 -14.36 -23.29
CA ALA A 144 -8.42 -14.52 -23.67
C ALA A 144 -8.82 -13.64 -24.87
N ILE A 145 -8.27 -12.43 -24.99
CA ILE A 145 -8.48 -11.58 -26.18
C ILE A 145 -7.84 -12.21 -27.41
N ALA A 146 -6.60 -12.67 -27.30
CA ALA A 146 -5.87 -13.28 -28.41
C ALA A 146 -6.57 -14.56 -28.90
N GLU A 147 -7.05 -15.40 -27.97
CA GLU A 147 -7.84 -16.60 -28.28
C GLU A 147 -9.12 -16.23 -29.04
N GLY A 148 -9.90 -15.26 -28.55
CA GLY A 148 -11.11 -14.80 -29.22
C GLY A 148 -10.86 -14.14 -30.59
N GLN A 149 -9.67 -13.60 -30.85
CA GLN A 149 -9.28 -13.13 -32.18
C GLN A 149 -8.95 -14.30 -33.12
N ASN A 150 -8.18 -15.28 -32.65
CA ASN A 150 -7.85 -16.49 -33.41
C ASN A 150 -9.12 -17.27 -33.79
N GLU A 151 -10.09 -17.40 -32.88
CA GLU A 151 -11.37 -18.05 -33.18
C GLU A 151 -12.14 -17.35 -34.30
N LYS A 152 -12.18 -16.00 -34.29
CA LYS A 152 -12.84 -15.21 -35.34
C LYS A 152 -12.14 -15.34 -36.68
N GLU A 153 -10.81 -15.33 -36.68
CA GLU A 153 -9.99 -15.52 -37.89
C GLU A 153 -10.21 -16.91 -38.48
N GLN A 154 -10.24 -17.94 -37.64
CA GLN A 154 -10.51 -19.32 -38.05
C GLN A 154 -11.94 -19.51 -38.58
N GLN A 155 -12.93 -18.85 -37.98
CA GLN A 155 -14.30 -18.82 -38.51
C GLN A 155 -14.39 -18.11 -39.87
N ALA A 156 -13.70 -16.99 -40.03
CA ALA A 156 -13.65 -16.26 -41.29
C ALA A 156 -13.00 -17.10 -42.40
N GLU A 157 -11.86 -17.74 -42.13
CA GLU A 157 -11.20 -18.65 -43.08
C GLU A 157 -12.12 -19.80 -43.50
N THR A 158 -12.83 -20.41 -42.54
CA THR A 158 -13.76 -21.51 -42.81
C THR A 158 -14.92 -21.06 -43.70
N TYR A 159 -15.47 -19.87 -43.45
CA TYR A 159 -16.51 -19.25 -44.28
C TYR A 159 -16.02 -18.93 -45.71
N PHE A 160 -14.84 -18.33 -45.87
CA PHE A 160 -14.31 -18.02 -47.19
C PHE A 160 -13.92 -19.28 -47.98
N ARG A 161 -13.51 -20.35 -47.29
CA ARG A 161 -13.21 -21.64 -47.90
C ARG A 161 -14.46 -22.30 -48.48
N SER A 162 -15.58 -22.28 -47.76
CA SER A 162 -16.85 -22.85 -48.25
C SER A 162 -17.39 -22.06 -49.45
N LEU A 163 -17.31 -20.73 -49.41
CA LEU A 163 -17.63 -19.87 -50.56
C LEU A 163 -16.77 -20.21 -51.79
N ARG A 164 -15.46 -20.33 -51.63
CA ARG A 164 -14.58 -20.67 -52.76
C ARG A 164 -14.91 -22.02 -53.40
N HIS A 165 -15.39 -22.97 -52.59
CA HIS A 165 -15.83 -24.27 -53.08
C HIS A 165 -17.16 -24.22 -53.85
N GLN A 166 -18.07 -23.32 -53.46
CA GLN A 166 -19.37 -23.14 -54.15
C GLN A 166 -19.25 -22.37 -55.47
N TRP A 167 -18.29 -21.45 -55.57
CA TRP A 167 -18.11 -20.56 -56.72
C TRP A 167 -16.98 -21.02 -57.68
N GLY A 168 -16.32 -22.15 -57.38
CA GLY A 168 -15.18 -22.69 -58.15
C GLY A 168 -15.55 -23.74 -59.20
N THR A 169 -16.83 -23.92 -59.51
CA THR A 169 -17.38 -24.70 -60.65
C THR A 169 -18.05 -23.75 -61.61
#